data_AF-A0A3N1ZXU2-F1
#
_entry.id   AF-A0A3N1ZXU2-F1
#
_cell.length_a   1.000
_cell.length_b   1.000
_cell.length_c   1.000
_cell.angle_alpha   90.00
_cell.angle_beta   90.00
_cell.angle_gamma   90.00
#
_symmetry.space_group_name_H-M   'P 1'
#
loop_
_entity.id
_entity.type
_entity.pdbx_description
1 polymer ?
#
loop_
_entity_poly.entity_id
_entity_poly.type
_entity_poly.pdbx_seq_one_letter_code
_entity_poly.pdbx_strand_id
1 'polypeptide(L)'
;MTRIDHAALYVADLETARDFFVTWFGATANEGYHNPRTGLRTHFLSFEGDAKLEIMTRPGIERAREEGLLGWAHVALDVGSPQAVDDLAARLTEAGFQVINGPRTTGDGYYEAVVLDPEGNEVEIIG
;
A
#
# COMPACT_ATOMS: atom_id res chain seq x y z
N MET A 1 -2.78 25.26 -8.07
CA MET A 1 -2.89 24.65 -6.72
C MET A 1 -2.05 23.40 -6.72
N THR A 2 -1.34 23.13 -5.62
CA THR A 2 -0.47 21.94 -5.47
C THR A 2 -1.23 20.87 -4.71
N ARG A 3 -1.13 19.60 -5.14
CA ARG A 3 -1.69 18.42 -4.48
C ARG A 3 -0.74 17.24 -4.60
N ILE A 4 -0.89 16.25 -3.72
CA ILE A 4 -0.25 14.95 -3.91
C ILE A 4 -0.93 14.28 -5.10
N ASP A 5 -0.16 13.96 -6.13
CA ASP A 5 -0.65 13.23 -7.31
C ASP A 5 -0.50 11.73 -7.10
N HIS A 6 0.66 11.30 -6.61
CA HIS A 6 0.93 9.92 -6.27
C HIS A 6 2.02 9.79 -5.20
N ALA A 7 2.03 8.64 -4.54
CA ALA A 7 3.19 8.13 -3.80
C ALA A 7 3.76 6.94 -4.58
N ALA A 8 5.07 6.69 -4.47
CA ALA A 8 5.73 5.59 -5.17
C ALA A 8 6.36 4.60 -4.19
N LEU A 9 6.20 3.32 -4.47
CA LEU A 9 6.66 2.20 -3.67
C LEU A 9 7.53 1.29 -4.53
N TYR A 10 8.77 1.06 -4.09
CA TYR A 10 9.60 0.02 -4.68
C TYR A 10 9.19 -1.34 -4.11
N VAL A 11 8.98 -2.29 -5.00
CA VAL A 11 8.70 -3.69 -4.68
C VAL A 11 9.61 -4.62 -5.49
N ALA A 12 9.90 -5.81 -4.97
CA ALA A 12 10.66 -6.83 -5.67
C ALA A 12 9.77 -7.61 -6.66
N ASP A 13 8.55 -7.97 -6.25
CA ASP A 13 7.53 -8.65 -7.06
C ASP A 13 6.37 -7.69 -7.37
N LEU A 14 6.46 -7.09 -8.56
CA LEU A 14 5.49 -6.10 -9.04
C LEU A 14 4.06 -6.66 -9.15
N GLU A 15 3.90 -7.92 -9.55
CA GLU A 15 2.58 -8.52 -9.80
C GLU A 15 1.91 -8.90 -8.48
N THR A 16 2.67 -9.48 -7.54
CA THR A 16 2.18 -9.79 -6.20
C THR A 16 1.77 -8.52 -5.45
N ALA A 17 2.55 -7.44 -5.54
CA ALA A 17 2.19 -6.15 -4.97
C ALA A 17 0.92 -5.57 -5.62
N ARG A 18 0.80 -5.63 -6.95
CA ARG A 18 -0.41 -5.19 -7.67
C ARG A 18 -1.64 -5.92 -7.15
N ASP A 19 -1.58 -7.25 -7.10
CA ASP A 19 -2.72 -8.08 -6.75
C ASP A 19 -3.16 -7.86 -5.30
N PHE A 20 -2.23 -7.56 -4.39
CA PHE A 20 -2.56 -7.15 -3.03
C PHE A 20 -3.46 -5.91 -2.99
N PHE A 21 -3.03 -4.81 -3.61
CA PHE A 21 -3.81 -3.55 -3.58
C PHE A 21 -5.11 -3.66 -4.38
N VAL A 22 -5.12 -4.38 -5.49
CA VAL A 22 -6.34 -4.63 -6.28
C VAL A 22 -7.36 -5.45 -5.47
N THR A 23 -6.91 -6.52 -4.83
CA THR A 23 -7.81 -7.46 -4.12
C THR A 23 -8.35 -6.87 -2.82
N TRP A 24 -7.48 -6.24 -2.03
CA TRP A 24 -7.82 -5.86 -0.66
C TRP A 24 -8.32 -4.42 -0.53
N PHE A 25 -7.86 -3.54 -1.42
CA PHE A 25 -8.17 -2.11 -1.38
C PHE A 25 -8.94 -1.64 -2.61
N GLY A 26 -9.38 -2.57 -3.48
CA GLY A 26 -10.19 -2.24 -4.65
C GLY A 26 -9.49 -1.35 -5.68
N ALA A 27 -8.15 -1.35 -5.68
CA ALA A 27 -7.39 -0.52 -6.62
C ALA A 27 -7.62 -0.98 -8.07
N THR A 28 -7.60 -0.04 -9.01
CA THR A 28 -7.56 -0.32 -10.44
C THR A 28 -6.16 -0.08 -10.98
N ALA A 29 -5.52 -1.13 -11.48
CA ALA A 29 -4.20 -1.04 -12.11
C ALA A 29 -4.30 -0.63 -13.58
N ASN A 30 -3.36 0.18 -14.05
CA ASN A 30 -3.18 0.43 -15.48
C ASN A 30 -2.50 -0.75 -16.20
N GLU A 31 -2.30 -0.64 -17.52
CA GLU A 31 -1.61 -1.65 -18.34
C GLU A 31 -0.13 -1.88 -17.96
N GLY A 32 0.44 -1.01 -17.15
CA GLY A 32 1.85 -1.02 -16.76
C GLY A 32 2.77 -0.35 -17.77
N TYR A 33 3.99 -0.05 -17.34
CA TYR A 33 5.04 0.54 -18.16
C TYR A 33 6.36 -0.19 -17.95
N HIS A 34 7.15 -0.36 -19.01
CA HIS A 34 8.49 -0.93 -18.96
C HIS A 34 9.48 -0.03 -19.71
N ASN A 35 10.58 0.32 -19.06
CA ASN A 35 11.71 1.02 -19.66
C ASN A 35 12.87 0.04 -19.91
N PRO A 36 13.11 -0.39 -21.17
CA PRO A 36 14.14 -1.38 -21.48
C PRO A 36 15.57 -0.90 -21.19
N ARG A 37 15.80 0.43 -21.14
CA ARG A 37 17.13 1.00 -20.89
C ARG A 37 17.54 0.88 -19.43
N THR A 38 16.59 1.03 -18.51
CA THR A 38 16.84 1.02 -17.06
C THR A 38 16.36 -0.25 -16.38
N GLY A 39 15.55 -1.06 -17.07
CA GLY A 39 14.86 -2.22 -16.51
C GLY A 39 13.68 -1.86 -15.59
N LEU A 40 13.30 -0.58 -15.50
CA LEU A 40 12.18 -0.14 -14.67
C LEU A 40 10.87 -0.73 -15.20
N ARG A 41 10.08 -1.33 -14.31
CA ARG A 41 8.70 -1.74 -14.55
C ARG A 41 7.81 -1.10 -13.50
N THR A 42 6.60 -0.69 -13.87
CA THR A 42 5.69 -0.03 -12.93
C THR A 42 4.22 -0.19 -13.31
N HIS A 43 3.35 -0.20 -12.31
CA HIS A 43 1.92 0.08 -12.44
C HIS A 43 1.53 1.31 -11.64
N PHE A 44 0.60 2.09 -12.19
CA PHE A 44 -0.15 3.06 -11.42
C PHE A 44 -1.45 2.41 -10.96
N LEU A 45 -1.70 2.48 -9.66
CA LEU A 45 -2.90 2.01 -9.00
C LEU A 45 -3.77 3.22 -8.65
N SER A 46 -4.98 3.23 -9.19
CA SER A 46 -5.99 4.25 -8.90
C SER A 46 -7.02 3.72 -7.91
N PHE A 47 -7.43 4.58 -6.98
CA PHE A 47 -8.48 4.33 -6.00
C PHE A 47 -9.66 5.27 -6.27
N GLU A 48 -10.65 5.30 -5.37
CA GLU A 48 -11.58 6.41 -5.35
C GLU A 48 -10.85 7.73 -5.03
N GLY A 49 -11.02 8.74 -5.88
CA GLY A 49 -10.32 10.02 -5.78
C GLY A 49 -9.19 10.19 -6.81
N ASP A 50 -8.33 11.18 -6.56
CA ASP A 50 -7.34 11.63 -7.54
C ASP A 50 -5.93 11.07 -7.31
N ALA A 51 -5.60 10.70 -6.07
CA ALA A 51 -4.28 10.22 -5.70
C ALA A 51 -4.07 8.76 -6.14
N LYS A 52 -2.83 8.43 -6.51
CA LYS A 52 -2.46 7.11 -6.99
C LYS A 52 -1.31 6.53 -6.18
N LEU A 53 -1.17 5.21 -6.23
CA LEU A 53 0.03 4.51 -5.78
C LEU A 53 0.78 3.99 -7.01
N GLU A 54 2.01 4.44 -7.20
CA GLU A 54 2.93 3.88 -8.19
C GLU A 54 3.70 2.73 -7.54
N ILE A 55 3.40 1.49 -7.90
CA ILE A 55 4.25 0.35 -7.55
C ILE A 55 5.28 0.15 -8.66
N MET A 56 6.54 0.00 -8.30
CA MET A 56 7.62 -0.10 -9.29
C MET A 56 8.74 -1.03 -8.85
N THR A 57 9.45 -1.58 -9.83
CA THR A 57 10.62 -2.41 -9.62
C THR A 57 11.66 -2.16 -10.71
N ARG A 58 12.93 -2.45 -10.42
CA ARG A 58 14.03 -2.42 -11.38
C ARG A 58 15.16 -3.34 -10.90
N PRO A 59 16.12 -3.71 -11.76
CA PRO A 59 17.26 -4.53 -11.33
C PRO A 59 17.97 -3.97 -10.09
N GLY A 60 18.22 -4.82 -9.10
CA GLY A 60 18.86 -4.48 -7.83
C GLY A 60 17.92 -4.01 -6.71
N ILE A 61 16.60 -4.02 -6.92
CA ILE A 61 15.60 -3.80 -5.87
C ILE A 61 15.14 -5.16 -5.35
N GLU A 62 15.82 -5.65 -4.32
CA GLU A 62 15.59 -7.01 -3.78
C GLU A 62 15.63 -7.04 -2.25
N ARG A 63 15.89 -5.90 -1.60
CA ARG A 63 16.08 -5.81 -0.16
C ARG A 63 14.95 -5.03 0.49
N ALA A 64 14.30 -5.63 1.48
CA ALA A 64 13.34 -4.96 2.34
C ALA A 64 13.99 -3.78 3.09
N ARG A 65 13.19 -2.74 3.33
CA ARG A 65 13.63 -1.55 4.07
C ARG A 65 13.90 -1.92 5.54
N GLU A 66 14.93 -1.32 6.13
CA GLU A 66 15.16 -1.42 7.58
C GLU A 66 14.20 -0.47 8.32
N GLU A 67 13.63 -0.94 9.44
CA GLU A 67 12.76 -0.14 10.31
C GLU A 67 13.52 1.04 10.95
N GLY A 68 12.79 2.11 11.29
CA GLY A 68 13.33 3.23 12.05
C GLY A 68 14.27 4.18 11.28
N LEU A 69 14.39 4.03 9.96
CA LEU A 69 15.14 4.96 9.12
C LEU A 69 14.34 6.24 8.84
N LEU A 70 15.04 7.38 8.75
CA LEU A 70 14.46 8.63 8.26
C LEU A 70 13.97 8.46 6.81
N GLY A 71 12.83 9.06 6.47
CA GLY A 71 12.23 9.00 5.13
C GLY A 71 10.72 8.74 5.19
N TRP A 72 10.16 8.25 4.08
CA TRP A 72 8.77 7.79 4.01
C TRP A 72 8.55 6.63 4.99
N ALA A 73 7.46 6.69 5.76
CA ALA A 73 7.12 5.70 6.77
C ALA A 73 6.12 4.66 6.24
N HIS A 74 4.94 5.15 5.81
CA HIS A 74 3.81 4.34 5.35
C HIS A 74 2.94 5.15 4.39
N VAL A 75 1.90 4.50 3.86
CA VAL A 75 0.74 5.17 3.24
C VAL A 75 -0.53 4.79 4.00
N ALA A 76 -1.49 5.70 4.06
CA ALA A 76 -2.81 5.44 4.66
C ALA A 76 -3.87 5.38 3.56
N LEU A 77 -4.74 4.37 3.62
CA LEU A 77 -5.85 4.14 2.70
C LEU A 77 -7.16 4.20 3.48
N ASP A 78 -8.03 5.13 3.08
CA ASP A 78 -9.35 5.35 3.68
C ASP A 78 -10.36 4.36 3.10
N VAL A 79 -10.97 3.56 3.99
CA VAL A 79 -12.03 2.59 3.66
C VAL A 79 -13.43 3.08 4.06
N GLY A 80 -13.53 4.32 4.55
CA GLY A 80 -14.75 5.11 4.67
C GLY A 80 -15.58 4.89 5.94
N SER A 81 -15.24 3.91 6.79
CA SER A 81 -15.89 3.74 8.10
C SER A 81 -15.08 2.87 9.07
N PRO A 82 -15.28 2.99 10.39
CA PRO A 82 -14.67 2.11 11.39
C PRO A 82 -15.01 0.63 11.19
N GLN A 83 -16.26 0.34 10.79
CA GLN A 83 -16.69 -1.03 10.49
C GLN A 83 -15.93 -1.62 9.30
N ALA A 84 -15.65 -0.82 8.27
CA ALA A 84 -14.87 -1.27 7.13
C ALA A 84 -13.40 -1.54 7.51
N VAL A 85 -12.85 -0.78 8.47
CA VAL A 85 -11.53 -1.05 9.06
C VAL A 85 -11.53 -2.41 9.76
N ASP A 86 -12.50 -2.66 10.64
CA ASP A 86 -12.67 -3.94 11.33
C ASP A 86 -12.78 -5.12 10.36
N ASP A 87 -13.68 -5.01 9.39
CA ASP A 87 -13.97 -6.07 8.43
C ASP A 87 -12.76 -6.38 7.52
N LEU A 88 -12.06 -5.35 7.05
CA LEU A 88 -10.88 -5.53 6.20
C LEU A 88 -9.72 -6.13 6.99
N ALA A 89 -9.45 -5.64 8.21
CA ALA A 89 -8.39 -6.18 9.07
C ALA A 89 -8.64 -7.66 9.43
N ALA A 90 -9.88 -8.04 9.71
CA ALA A 90 -10.25 -9.43 9.97
C ALA A 90 -10.00 -10.32 8.74
N ARG A 91 -10.48 -9.92 7.54
CA ARG A 91 -10.29 -10.71 6.31
C ARG A 91 -8.81 -10.82 5.90
N LEU A 92 -8.03 -9.76 6.10
CA LEU A 92 -6.58 -9.79 5.86
C LEU A 92 -5.88 -10.78 6.80
N THR A 93 -6.24 -10.77 8.08
CA THR A 93 -5.73 -11.74 9.07
C THR A 93 -6.10 -13.18 8.69
N GLU A 94 -7.34 -13.43 8.30
CA GLU A 94 -7.82 -14.74 7.84
C GLU A 94 -7.08 -15.22 6.58
N ALA A 95 -6.72 -14.30 5.68
CA ALA A 95 -5.93 -14.58 4.50
C ALA A 95 -4.41 -14.75 4.77
N GLY A 96 -3.98 -14.58 6.02
CA GLY A 96 -2.60 -14.79 6.45
C GLY A 96 -1.70 -13.55 6.37
N PHE A 97 -2.24 -12.36 6.12
CA PHE A 97 -1.50 -11.11 6.19
C PHE A 97 -1.27 -10.70 7.64
N GLN A 98 -0.14 -10.02 7.90
CA GLN A 98 0.23 -9.58 9.24
C GLN A 98 -0.38 -8.21 9.54
N VAL A 99 -1.43 -8.19 10.35
CA VAL A 99 -1.97 -6.95 10.95
C VAL A 99 -1.17 -6.65 12.23
N ILE A 100 -0.19 -5.75 12.12
CA ILE A 100 0.75 -5.42 13.21
C ILE A 100 0.13 -4.55 14.30
N ASN A 101 -0.92 -3.79 13.96
CA ASN A 101 -1.75 -3.12 14.93
C ASN A 101 -3.22 -3.31 14.54
N GLY A 102 -4.01 -3.94 15.41
CA GLY A 102 -5.44 -4.14 15.16
C GLY A 102 -6.26 -2.84 15.19
N PRO A 103 -7.54 -2.91 14.78
CA PRO A 103 -8.46 -1.78 14.81
C PRO A 103 -8.50 -1.08 16.17
N ARG A 104 -8.21 0.23 16.19
CA ARG A 104 -8.18 1.05 17.41
C ARG A 104 -8.33 2.53 17.08
N THR A 105 -8.70 3.31 18.09
CA THR A 105 -8.56 4.77 18.01
C THR A 105 -7.16 5.18 18.44
N THR A 106 -6.47 5.96 17.61
CA THR A 106 -5.15 6.52 17.89
C THR A 106 -5.22 7.76 18.78
N GLY A 107 -4.07 8.18 19.32
CA GLY A 107 -3.99 9.39 20.15
C GLY A 107 -4.28 10.69 19.41
N ASP A 108 -4.17 10.70 18.08
CA ASP A 108 -4.48 11.82 17.19
C ASP A 108 -5.87 11.73 16.54
N GLY A 109 -6.65 10.67 16.84
CA GLY A 109 -8.09 10.62 16.59
C GLY A 109 -8.53 9.84 15.35
N TYR A 110 -7.64 9.10 14.69
CA TYR A 110 -8.02 8.16 13.63
C TYR A 110 -8.53 6.86 14.24
N TYR A 111 -9.53 6.26 13.60
CA TYR A 111 -9.82 4.84 13.81
C TYR A 111 -9.12 4.06 12.70
N GLU A 112 -8.18 3.20 13.08
CA GLU A 112 -7.28 2.57 12.12
C GLU A 112 -6.89 1.14 12.51
N ALA A 113 -6.43 0.39 11.52
CA ALA A 113 -5.58 -0.79 11.68
C ALA A 113 -4.31 -0.63 10.81
N VAL A 114 -3.23 -1.35 11.11
CA VAL A 114 -2.00 -1.34 10.31
C VAL A 114 -1.67 -2.75 9.85
N VAL A 115 -1.58 -2.94 8.53
CA VAL A 115 -1.23 -4.20 7.89
C VAL A 115 0.09 -4.08 7.13
N LEU A 116 0.82 -5.19 7.05
CA LEU A 116 1.96 -5.32 6.15
C LEU A 116 1.50 -5.83 4.79
N ASP A 117 1.95 -5.17 3.72
CA ASP A 117 1.85 -5.71 2.36
C ASP A 117 2.75 -6.98 2.22
N PRO A 118 2.71 -7.68 1.07
CA PRO A 118 3.50 -8.91 0.87
C PRO A 118 5.01 -8.77 1.09
N GLU A 119 5.55 -7.55 1.06
CA GLU A 119 6.98 -7.27 1.19
C GLU A 119 7.33 -6.53 2.50
N GLY A 120 6.37 -6.40 3.41
CA GLY A 120 6.59 -5.81 4.73
C GLY A 120 6.44 -4.29 4.77
N ASN A 121 5.86 -3.66 3.75
CA ASN A 121 5.56 -2.23 3.80
C ASN A 121 4.30 -1.99 4.63
N GLU A 122 4.34 -0.99 5.50
CA GLU A 122 3.20 -0.61 6.33
C GLU A 122 2.13 0.13 5.52
N VAL A 123 0.90 -0.35 5.63
CA VAL A 123 -0.30 0.29 5.09
C VAL A 123 -1.28 0.50 6.24
N GLU A 124 -1.59 1.77 6.53
CA GLU A 124 -2.65 2.13 7.47
C GLU A 124 -4.01 2.01 6.76
N ILE A 125 -4.95 1.33 7.42
CA ILE A 125 -6.34 1.20 7.00
C ILE A 125 -7.14 2.14 7.91
N ILE A 126 -7.62 3.25 7.39
CA ILE A 126 -8.34 4.27 8.18
C ILE A 126 -9.81 4.33 7.79
N GLY A 127 -10.71 4.74 8.69
CA GLY A 127 -12.13 4.89 8.40
C GLY A 127 -12.96 5.47 9.52
#